data_AF-A0A3D0PWH9-F1
#
_entry.id   AF-A0A3D0PWH9-F1
#
_cell.length_a   1.000
_cell.length_b   1.000
_cell.length_c   1.000
_cell.angle_alpha   90.00
_cell.angle_beta   90.00
_cell.angle_gamma   90.00
#
_symmetry.space_group_name_H-M   'P 1'
#
loop_
_entity.id
_entity.type
_entity.pdbx_description
1 polymer ?
#
loop_
_entity_poly.entity_id
_entity_poly.type
_entity_poly.pdbx_seq_one_letter_code
_entity_poly.pdbx_strand_id
1 'polypeptide(L)' 'DGVPVVIASQCQQAEVLLGHYEVSDAIARAGAIGSGDMTLEATYAKVMFLLSQGVDAADFGRWMSTSIAGEISPHSL' A
#
# COMPACT_ATOMS: atom_id res chain seq x y z
N ASP A 1 10.35 4.85 -14.01
CA ASP A 1 10.72 6.00 -13.17
C ASP A 1 10.84 5.73 -11.67
N GLY A 2 10.73 4.48 -11.17
CA GLY A 2 11.13 4.13 -9.80
C GLY A 2 10.34 4.78 -8.65
N VAL A 3 9.31 5.57 -8.95
CA VAL A 3 8.44 6.20 -7.96
C VAL A 3 7.37 5.18 -7.51
N PRO A 4 7.26 4.89 -6.21
CA PRO A 4 6.22 3.98 -5.71
C PRO A 4 4.83 4.62 -5.89
N VAL A 5 3.90 3.85 -6.43
CA VAL A 5 2.49 4.26 -6.58
C VAL A 5 1.65 3.42 -5.62
N VAL A 6 1.05 4.07 -4.64
CA VAL A 6 0.20 3.43 -3.63
C VAL A 6 -1.26 3.76 -3.89
N ILE A 7 -2.12 2.75 -3.82
CA ILE A 7 -3.57 2.86 -4.00
C ILE A 7 -4.25 2.70 -2.66
N ALA A 8 -5.00 3.73 -2.28
CA ALA A 8 -5.80 3.78 -1.07
C ALA A 8 -7.29 3.94 -1.41
N SER A 9 -8.15 3.51 -0.50
CA SER A 9 -9.59 3.76 -0.59
C SER A 9 -9.94 5.14 -0.05
N GLN A 10 -10.97 5.78 -0.62
CA GLN A 10 -11.56 7.01 -0.10
C GLN A 10 -12.63 6.73 0.96
N CYS A 11 -13.05 5.47 1.12
CA CYS A 11 -13.98 5.07 2.17
C CYS A 11 -13.28 5.08 3.53
N GLN A 12 -13.96 5.58 4.57
CA GLN A 12 -13.42 5.61 5.93
C GLN A 12 -13.12 4.21 6.51
N GLN A 13 -13.86 3.19 6.06
CA GLN A 13 -13.58 1.77 6.28
C GLN A 13 -13.64 1.05 4.95
N ALA A 14 -12.51 0.52 4.50
CA ALA A 14 -12.40 -0.32 3.33
C ALA A 14 -11.08 -1.06 3.36
N GLU A 15 -11.02 -2.13 2.57
CA GLU A 15 -9.80 -2.89 2.32
C GLU A 15 -9.49 -2.82 0.83
N VAL A 16 -8.27 -2.38 0.48
CA VAL A 16 -7.79 -2.35 -0.89
C VAL A 16 -7.15 -3.68 -1.23
N LEU A 17 -7.91 -4.52 -1.94
CA LEU A 17 -7.48 -5.83 -2.44
C LEU A 17 -7.09 -5.75 -3.92
N LEU A 18 -5.79 -5.60 -4.20
CA LEU A 18 -5.26 -5.66 -5.56
C LEU A 18 -5.19 -7.12 -6.05
N GLY A 19 -5.52 -7.37 -7.32
CA GLY A 19 -5.55 -8.71 -7.94
C GLY A 19 -6.84 -9.51 -7.78
N HIS A 20 -7.81 -9.04 -6.97
CA HIS A 20 -9.06 -9.76 -6.70
C HIS A 20 -10.23 -9.40 -7.66
N TYR A 21 -10.08 -8.42 -8.55
CA TYR A 21 -11.06 -8.08 -9.59
C TYR A 21 -10.35 -7.76 -10.91
N GLU A 22 -10.98 -8.04 -12.06
CA GLU A 22 -10.40 -7.83 -13.41
C GLU A 22 -9.78 -6.43 -13.64
N VAL A 23 -10.29 -5.41 -12.95
CA VAL A 23 -9.78 -4.03 -13.02
C VAL A 23 -8.52 -3.80 -12.16
N SER A 24 -8.39 -4.44 -11.00
CA SER A 24 -7.21 -4.28 -10.13
C SER A 24 -6.01 -5.10 -10.58
N ASP A 25 -6.23 -6.08 -11.46
CA ASP A 25 -5.22 -6.95 -12.05
C ASP A 25 -4.30 -6.22 -13.04
N ALA A 26 -4.85 -5.30 -13.84
CA ALA A 26 -4.05 -4.42 -14.72
C ALA A 26 -3.17 -3.44 -13.93
N ILE A 27 -3.66 -3.02 -12.76
CA ILE A 27 -3.00 -2.03 -11.90
C ILE A 27 -1.90 -2.68 -11.06
N ALA A 28 -2.15 -3.89 -10.55
CA ALA A 28 -1.12 -4.72 -9.93
C ALA A 28 0.00 -5.06 -10.92
N ARG A 29 -0.34 -5.43 -12.18
CA ARG A 29 0.64 -5.65 -13.25
C ARG A 29 1.45 -4.41 -13.61
N ALA A 30 0.92 -3.22 -13.37
CA ALA A 30 1.64 -1.96 -13.57
C ALA A 30 2.60 -1.61 -12.40
N GLY A 31 2.66 -2.46 -11.35
CA GLY A 31 3.55 -2.28 -10.20
C GLY A 31 2.96 -1.39 -9.10
N ALA A 32 1.65 -1.15 -9.10
CA ALA A 32 1.00 -0.42 -8.02
C ALA A 32 0.91 -1.26 -6.73
N ILE A 33 0.95 -0.57 -5.60
CA ILE A 33 0.98 -1.15 -4.25
C ILE A 33 -0.37 -0.86 -3.57
N GLY A 34 -0.99 -1.88 -2.98
CA GLY A 34 -2.26 -1.72 -2.25
C GLY A 34 -2.02 -1.24 -0.82
N SER A 35 -2.94 -0.44 -0.29
CA SER A 35 -2.88 0.00 1.12
C SER A 35 -3.48 -1.00 2.12
N GLY A 36 -4.09 -2.10 1.67
CA GLY A 36 -4.86 -2.98 2.54
C GLY A 36 -6.00 -2.22 3.24
N ASP A 37 -6.20 -2.49 4.53
CA ASP A 37 -7.20 -1.85 5.39
C ASP A 37 -6.70 -0.59 6.13
N MET A 38 -5.52 -0.08 5.77
CA MET A 38 -5.01 1.16 6.35
C MET A 38 -5.96 2.33 6.09
N THR A 39 -6.08 3.24 7.07
CA THR A 39 -6.70 4.54 6.80
C THR A 39 -5.86 5.33 5.79
N LEU A 40 -6.47 6.32 5.14
CA LEU A 40 -5.77 7.18 4.19
C LEU A 40 -4.62 7.95 4.87
N GLU A 41 -4.84 8.43 6.09
CA GLU A 41 -3.84 9.14 6.90
C GLU A 41 -2.67 8.24 7.27
N ALA A 42 -2.95 6.99 7.68
CA ALA A 42 -1.92 6.02 8.00
C ALA A 42 -1.10 5.63 6.76
N THR A 43 -1.77 5.43 5.62
CA THR A 43 -1.13 5.18 4.33
C THR A 43 -0.19 6.32 3.96
N TYR A 44 -0.66 7.57 4.03
CA TYR A 44 0.14 8.76 3.73
C TYR A 44 1.35 8.89 4.66
N ALA A 45 1.14 8.75 5.97
CA ALA A 45 2.20 8.84 6.96
C ALA A 45 3.28 7.75 6.75
N LYS A 46 2.85 6.52 6.46
CA LYS A 46 3.75 5.39 6.20
C LYS A 46 4.58 5.60 4.93
N VAL A 47 3.97 6.10 3.85
CA VAL A 47 4.70 6.42 2.62
C VAL A 47 5.79 7.46 2.89
N MET A 48 5.45 8.56 3.58
CA MET A 48 6.43 9.59 3.95
C MET A 48 7.55 9.03 4.83
N PHE A 49 7.20 8.19 5.81
CA PHE A 49 8.17 7.52 6.66
C PHE A 49 9.13 6.63 5.85
N LEU A 50 8.62 5.70 5.05
CA LEU A 50 9.46 4.78 4.27
C LEU A 50 10.40 5.51 3.28
N LEU A 51 9.90 6.57 2.62
CA LEU A 51 10.73 7.42 1.77
C LEU A 51 11.85 8.11 2.56
N SER A 52 11.56 8.59 3.78
CA SER A 52 12.59 9.19 4.66
C SER A 52 13.64 8.19 5.15
N GLN A 53 13.30 6.90 5.20
CA GLN A 53 14.23 5.82 5.55
C GLN A 53 15.09 5.37 4.36
N GLY A 54 14.85 5.90 3.15
CA GLY A 54 15.57 5.52 1.94
C GLY A 54 15.21 4.13 1.42
N VAL A 55 13.99 3.63 1.72
CA VAL A 55 13.49 2.36 1.20
C VAL A 55 13.38 2.45 -0.32
N ASP A 56 13.98 1.48 -1.01
CA ASP A 56 13.96 1.44 -2.46
C ASP A 56 12.60 0.97 -3.02
N ALA A 57 12.40 1.18 -4.31
CA ALA A 57 11.16 0.82 -4.98
C ALA A 57 10.89 -0.71 -4.97
N ALA A 58 11.94 -1.54 -4.90
CA ALA A 58 11.81 -2.98 -4.93
C ALA A 58 11.27 -3.52 -3.60
N ASP A 59 11.67 -2.90 -2.48
CA ASP A 59 11.24 -3.26 -1.13
C ASP A 59 9.99 -2.48 -0.67
N PHE A 60 9.59 -1.42 -1.36
CA PHE A 60 8.48 -0.55 -0.94
C PHE A 60 7.18 -1.31 -0.76
N GLY A 61 6.84 -2.23 -1.68
CA GLY A 61 5.63 -3.04 -1.59
C GLY A 61 5.61 -3.92 -0.34
N ARG A 62 6.74 -4.57 -0.03
CA ARG A 62 6.91 -5.39 1.17
C ARG A 62 6.74 -4.58 2.45
N TRP A 63 7.32 -3.38 2.51
CA TRP A 63 7.19 -2.52 3.69
C TRP A 63 5.78 -1.96 3.85
N MET A 64 5.10 -1.65 2.74
CA MET A 64 3.70 -1.23 2.77
C MET A 64 2.78 -2.32 3.33
N SER A 65 3.06 -3.60 3.06
CA SER A 65 2.35 -4.74 3.64
C SER A 65 2.93 -5.23 4.98
N THR A 66 3.92 -4.56 5.57
CA THR A 66 4.46 -4.94 6.89
C THR A 66 3.94 -3.98 7.95
N SER A 67 3.22 -4.48 8.96
CA SER A 67 2.76 -3.64 10.07
C SER A 67 3.94 -3.12 10.91
N ILE A 68 4.02 -1.80 11.10
CA ILE A 68 5.09 -1.14 11.87
C ILE A 68 4.57 -0.66 13.23
N ALA A 69 3.36 -0.12 13.25
CA ALA A 69 2.70 0.48 14.42
C ALA A 69 1.24 0.02 14.57
N GLY A 70 0.85 -1.08 13.90
CA GLY A 70 -0.53 -1.59 13.91
C GLY A 70 -1.44 -0.92 12.89
N GLU A 71 -0.89 -0.23 11.91
CA GLU A 71 -1.65 0.52 10.90
C GLU A 71 -2.39 -0.36 9.89
N ILE A 72 -1.88 -1.58 9.66
CA ILE A 72 -2.46 -2.58 8.76
C ILE A 72 -2.70 -3.88 9.54
N SER A 73 -3.83 -4.54 9.26
CA SER A 73 -4.19 -5.80 9.90
C SER A 73 -3.45 -7.00 9.28
N PRO A 74 -3.16 -8.07 10.06
CA PRO A 74 -2.50 -9.27 9.54
C PRO A 74 -3.29 -10.05 8.47
N HIS A 75 -4.60 -9.82 8.35
CA HIS A 75 -5.47 -10.49 7.38
C HIS A 75 -5.57 -9.75 6.05
N SER A 76 -5.07 -8.50 5.98
CA SER A 76 -5.07 -7.65 4.79
C SER A 76 -3.81 -7.83 3.92
N LEU A 77 -3.10 -8.94 4.13
CA LEU A 77 -1.77 -9.26 3.59
C LEU A 77 -1.83 -10.30 2.48
#